data_AF-A0A7W8EAA8-F1
#
_entry.id   AF-A0A7W8EAA8-F1
#
_cell.length_a   1.000
_cell.length_b   1.000
_cell.length_c   1.000
_cell.angle_alpha   90.00
_cell.angle_beta   90.00
_cell.angle_gamma   90.00
#
_symmetry.space_group_name_H-M   'P 1'
#
loop_
_entity.id
_entity.type
_entity.pdbx_description
1 polymer ?
#
loop_
_entity_poly.entity_id
_entity_poly.type
_entity_poly.pdbx_seq_one_letter_code
_entity_poly.pdbx_strand_id
1 'polypeptide(L)'
;MADTSDRLNPPRRVFHWLRHPFLLIVLGLLLYWGCSFLYHLVVPRPIAAVSPANPNGEWIGELTMDGRRWEPSLQGDTPGPHRHAILRFRLEDADSFMDTHHGPGTMIILGEGITRTFRAINWESHPDGSIRFGIDATPDVVLSEFSCEADGNILTCKTGDPLEHRLTLRPGTDADANALLHRVEQQAANEPSLPPLATAPSVSDFERELHRQEQEDDQEEQNEDNSAASPHHAQTKHRPH
;
A
#
# COMPACT_ATOMS: atom_id res chain seq x y z
N MET A 1 28.07 -90.13 50.93
CA MET A 1 28.14 -88.66 51.03
C MET A 1 27.38 -88.10 49.86
N ALA A 2 26.38 -87.25 50.15
CA ALA A 2 25.40 -86.75 49.20
C ALA A 2 26.00 -85.68 48.29
N ASP A 3 25.72 -85.77 47.00
CA ASP A 3 25.97 -84.71 46.03
C ASP A 3 24.67 -84.45 45.27
N THR A 4 23.95 -83.42 45.72
CA THR A 4 22.71 -82.92 45.13
C THR A 4 23.07 -81.89 44.06
N SER A 5 23.03 -82.32 42.79
CA SER A 5 23.19 -81.43 41.65
C SER A 5 21.84 -80.80 41.27
N ASP A 6 21.54 -79.65 41.86
CA ASP A 6 20.45 -78.77 41.44
C ASP A 6 20.76 -78.15 40.06
N ARG A 7 20.11 -78.65 39.01
CA ARG A 7 20.08 -77.99 37.69
C ARG A 7 18.93 -76.99 37.64
N LEU A 8 19.25 -75.73 37.87
CA LEU A 8 18.39 -74.57 37.62
C LEU A 8 18.02 -74.48 36.13
N ASN A 9 16.74 -74.65 35.85
CA ASN A 9 16.12 -74.44 34.54
C ASN A 9 15.48 -73.04 34.52
N PRO A 10 15.91 -72.08 33.70
CA PRO A 10 15.25 -70.78 33.65
C PRO A 10 13.89 -70.89 32.94
N PRO A 11 12.82 -70.26 33.46
CA PRO A 11 11.54 -70.24 32.76
C PRO A 11 11.64 -69.33 31.53
N ARG A 12 11.54 -69.95 30.35
CA ARG A 12 11.28 -69.25 29.08
C ARG A 12 9.91 -68.56 29.16
N ARG A 13 9.88 -67.30 29.60
CA ARG A 13 8.74 -66.40 29.35
C ARG A 13 8.83 -65.91 27.91
N VAL A 14 8.23 -66.68 27.02
CA VAL A 14 7.96 -66.25 25.64
C VAL A 14 6.93 -65.10 25.72
N PHE A 15 7.36 -63.90 25.33
CA PHE A 15 6.49 -62.74 25.19
C PHE A 15 5.41 -63.04 24.15
N HIS A 16 4.20 -63.32 24.61
CA HIS A 16 3.08 -63.75 23.78
C HIS A 16 2.24 -62.61 23.18
N TRP A 17 2.77 -61.38 23.16
CA TRP A 17 2.03 -60.18 22.73
C TRP A 17 2.15 -59.84 21.23
N LEU A 18 2.88 -60.63 20.44
CA LEU A 18 3.12 -60.41 19.00
C LEU A 18 2.17 -61.21 18.10
N ARG A 19 0.89 -61.33 18.46
CA ARG A 19 -0.08 -62.15 17.69
C ARG A 19 -1.38 -61.45 17.27
N HIS A 20 -1.48 -60.14 17.46
CA HIS A 20 -2.64 -59.38 17.01
C HIS A 20 -2.29 -58.42 15.88
N PRO A 21 -2.24 -58.91 14.61
CA PRO A 21 -2.03 -58.06 13.45
C PRO A 21 -3.06 -56.93 13.36
N PHE A 22 -4.25 -57.14 13.95
CA PHE A 22 -5.30 -56.14 14.05
C PHE A 22 -4.89 -54.88 14.83
N LEU A 23 -4.11 -55.02 15.92
CA LEU A 23 -3.68 -53.89 16.73
C LEU A 23 -2.70 -53.00 15.95
N LEU A 24 -1.79 -53.61 15.17
CA LEU A 24 -0.82 -52.88 14.35
C LEU A 24 -1.49 -52.13 13.20
N ILE A 25 -2.54 -52.70 12.60
CA ILE A 25 -3.31 -52.05 11.53
C ILE A 25 -4.06 -50.84 12.08
N VAL A 26 -4.71 -50.96 13.23
CA VAL A 26 -5.43 -49.85 13.87
C VAL A 26 -4.45 -48.73 14.26
N LEU A 27 -3.29 -49.07 14.83
CA LEU A 27 -2.28 -48.08 15.21
C LEU A 27 -1.68 -47.38 13.97
N GLY A 28 -1.46 -48.12 12.88
CA GLY A 28 -1.00 -47.57 11.61
C GLY A 28 -2.02 -46.62 10.98
N LEU A 29 -3.32 -46.96 11.03
CA LEU A 29 -4.39 -46.07 10.56
C LEU A 29 -4.49 -44.80 11.41
N LEU A 30 -4.41 -44.90 12.73
CA LEU A 30 -4.46 -43.72 13.60
C LEU A 30 -3.27 -42.77 13.35
N LEU A 31 -2.06 -43.31 13.13
CA LEU A 31 -0.89 -42.52 12.76
C LEU A 31 -1.04 -41.89 11.37
N TYR A 32 -1.58 -42.63 10.40
CA TYR A 32 -1.84 -42.09 9.06
C TYR A 32 -2.87 -40.96 9.09
N TRP A 33 -3.98 -41.14 9.80
CA TRP A 33 -5.01 -40.10 9.96
C TRP A 33 -4.51 -38.91 10.77
N GLY A 34 -3.75 -39.14 11.84
CA GLY A 34 -3.12 -38.08 12.63
C GLY A 34 -2.11 -37.26 11.82
N CYS A 35 -1.23 -37.92 11.06
CA CYS A 35 -0.26 -37.25 10.19
C CYS A 35 -0.94 -36.51 9.03
N SER A 36 -2.00 -37.07 8.43
CA SER A 36 -2.74 -36.41 7.35
C SER A 36 -3.50 -35.18 7.85
N PHE A 37 -4.10 -35.26 9.04
CA PHE A 37 -4.76 -34.12 9.68
C PHE A 37 -3.77 -33.02 10.09
N LEU A 38 -2.58 -33.41 10.58
CA LEU A 38 -1.50 -32.46 10.89
C LEU A 38 -0.92 -31.82 9.63
N TYR A 39 -0.82 -32.57 8.52
CA TYR A 39 -0.38 -32.04 7.22
C TYR A 39 -1.37 -31.01 6.67
N HIS A 40 -2.68 -31.23 6.83
CA HIS A 40 -3.70 -30.25 6.43
C HIS A 40 -3.78 -29.01 7.35
N LEU A 41 -3.29 -29.11 8.59
CA LEU A 41 -3.21 -27.97 9.52
C LEU A 41 -1.93 -27.14 9.34
N VAL A 42 -0.83 -27.76 8.90
CA VAL A 42 0.50 -27.12 8.80
C VAL A 42 0.83 -26.67 7.38
N VAL A 43 0.27 -27.31 6.35
CA VAL A 43 0.46 -26.83 4.97
C VAL A 43 -0.57 -25.74 4.71
N PRO A 44 -0.16 -24.46 4.59
CA PRO A 44 -1.06 -23.41 4.15
C PRO A 44 -1.68 -23.88 2.83
N ARG A 45 -3.01 -23.85 2.74
CA ARG A 45 -3.71 -24.17 1.50
C ARG A 45 -3.01 -23.42 0.37
N PRO A 46 -2.69 -24.05 -0.77
CA PRO A 46 -2.17 -23.32 -1.90
C PRO A 46 -3.19 -22.24 -2.20
N ILE A 47 -2.80 -20.99 -1.96
CA ILE A 47 -3.57 -19.83 -2.34
C ILE A 47 -3.79 -20.03 -3.84
N ALA A 48 -5.06 -20.14 -4.26
CA ALA A 48 -5.38 -20.20 -5.68
C ALA A 48 -4.57 -19.11 -6.37
N ALA A 49 -3.87 -19.45 -7.45
CA ALA A 49 -2.89 -18.55 -8.04
C ALA A 49 -3.54 -17.21 -8.39
N VAL A 50 -3.36 -16.22 -7.53
CA VAL A 50 -3.86 -14.87 -7.72
C VAL A 50 -3.03 -14.29 -8.85
N SER A 51 -3.71 -13.83 -9.89
CA SER A 51 -3.07 -13.23 -11.06
C SER A 51 -3.76 -11.92 -11.38
N PRO A 52 -3.10 -10.98 -12.06
CA PRO A 52 -3.75 -9.74 -12.41
C PRO A 52 -5.03 -9.91 -13.26
N ALA A 53 -5.08 -10.97 -14.07
CA ALA A 53 -6.23 -11.34 -14.91
C ALA A 53 -7.37 -12.06 -14.14
N ASN A 54 -7.08 -12.63 -12.97
CA ASN A 54 -8.07 -13.15 -12.03
C ASN A 54 -7.64 -12.70 -10.62
N PRO A 55 -7.98 -11.46 -10.26
CA PRO A 55 -7.42 -10.78 -9.10
C PRO A 55 -8.05 -11.22 -7.79
N ASN A 56 -8.95 -12.20 -7.80
CA ASN A 56 -9.59 -12.72 -6.59
C ASN A 56 -8.57 -13.22 -5.57
N GLY A 57 -8.65 -12.69 -4.35
CA GLY A 57 -7.75 -13.05 -3.26
C GLY A 57 -7.14 -11.86 -2.54
N GLU A 58 -6.14 -12.14 -1.72
CA GLU A 58 -5.48 -11.15 -0.88
C GLU A 58 -4.34 -10.46 -1.62
N TRP A 59 -4.36 -9.13 -1.55
CA TRP A 59 -3.35 -8.25 -2.08
C TRP A 59 -2.77 -7.39 -0.97
N ILE A 60 -1.47 -7.17 -1.08
CA ILE A 60 -0.74 -6.28 -0.21
C ILE A 60 0.09 -5.34 -1.07
N GLY A 61 0.38 -4.15 -0.56
CA GLY A 61 1.26 -3.25 -1.27
C GLY A 61 1.80 -2.10 -0.46
N GLU A 62 2.76 -1.44 -1.08
CA GLU A 62 3.43 -0.25 -0.57
C GLU A 62 3.01 0.94 -1.43
N LEU A 63 2.48 1.97 -0.79
CA LEU A 63 2.17 3.26 -1.36
C LEU A 63 3.22 4.27 -0.92
N THR A 64 3.99 4.77 -1.88
CA THR A 64 4.89 5.89 -1.70
C THR A 64 4.17 7.17 -2.09
N MET A 65 4.20 8.16 -1.21
CA MET A 65 3.60 9.48 -1.35
C MET A 65 4.71 10.54 -1.44
N ASP A 66 4.63 11.44 -2.42
CA ASP A 66 5.52 12.60 -2.44
C ASP A 66 5.11 13.56 -1.32
N GLY A 67 5.72 13.40 -0.14
CA GLY A 67 5.43 14.16 1.08
C GLY A 67 5.70 15.67 1.01
N ARG A 68 5.82 16.25 -0.20
CA ARG A 68 6.00 17.68 -0.47
C ARG A 68 4.69 18.46 -0.47
N ARG A 69 3.54 17.82 -0.68
CA ARG A 69 2.21 18.44 -0.54
C ARG A 69 1.40 17.69 0.51
N TRP A 70 1.47 18.18 1.75
CA TRP A 70 0.49 17.86 2.78
C TRP A 70 -0.76 18.70 2.53
N GLU A 71 -1.85 18.07 2.11
CA GLU A 71 -3.15 18.72 2.00
C GLU A 71 -4.09 18.09 3.05
N PRO A 72 -4.43 18.81 4.13
CA PRO A 72 -5.23 18.26 5.23
C PRO A 72 -6.57 17.68 4.78
N SER A 73 -7.18 18.27 3.73
CA SER A 73 -8.44 17.78 3.15
C SER A 73 -8.30 16.49 2.36
N LEU A 74 -7.08 16.06 2.02
CA LEU A 74 -6.81 14.83 1.26
C LEU A 74 -6.06 13.78 2.07
N GLN A 75 -5.37 14.16 3.15
CA GLN A 75 -4.55 13.23 3.94
C GLN A 75 -5.00 13.10 5.40
N GLY A 76 -6.10 13.75 5.80
CA GLY A 76 -6.72 13.61 7.11
C GLY A 76 -6.06 14.43 8.23
N ASP A 77 -6.45 14.16 9.47
CA ASP A 77 -6.12 15.00 10.64
C ASP A 77 -4.72 14.77 11.24
N THR A 78 -3.92 13.81 10.74
CA THR A 78 -2.61 13.51 11.34
C THR A 78 -1.53 14.42 10.76
N PRO A 79 -1.01 15.41 11.49
CA PRO A 79 -0.05 16.36 10.94
C PRO A 79 1.31 15.70 10.66
N GLY A 80 1.83 15.86 9.45
CA GLY A 80 3.20 15.49 9.08
C GLY A 80 3.34 15.07 7.61
N PRO A 81 4.55 15.08 7.04
CA PRO A 81 4.75 14.56 5.69
C PRO A 81 4.66 13.03 5.69
N HIS A 82 3.49 12.49 5.34
CA HIS A 82 3.33 11.07 5.10
C HIS A 82 3.99 10.70 3.78
N ARG A 83 4.93 9.75 3.83
CA ARG A 83 5.70 9.31 2.66
C ARG A 83 5.41 7.88 2.26
N HIS A 84 4.97 7.08 3.21
CA HIS A 84 4.85 5.64 3.04
C HIS A 84 3.56 5.16 3.70
N ALA A 85 2.86 4.27 3.02
CA ALA A 85 1.72 3.55 3.56
C ALA A 85 1.72 2.11 3.08
N ILE A 86 1.21 1.20 3.92
CA ILE A 86 1.00 -0.19 3.59
C ILE A 86 -0.48 -0.42 3.37
N LEU A 87 -0.83 -1.06 2.26
CA LEU A 87 -2.18 -1.44 1.92
C LEU A 87 -2.31 -2.96 2.05
N ARG A 88 -3.47 -3.39 2.54
CA ARG A 88 -3.90 -4.79 2.53
C ARG A 88 -5.37 -4.81 2.17
N PHE A 89 -5.77 -5.61 1.21
CA PHE A 89 -7.17 -5.75 0.82
C PHE A 89 -7.43 -7.12 0.22
N ARG A 90 -8.69 -7.51 0.19
CA ARG A 90 -9.13 -8.72 -0.52
C ARG A 90 -10.05 -8.30 -1.64
N LEU A 91 -9.80 -8.82 -2.84
CA LEU A 91 -10.70 -8.68 -3.98
C LEU A 91 -11.56 -9.93 -4.10
N GLU A 92 -12.82 -9.69 -4.41
CA GLU A 92 -13.84 -10.71 -4.66
C GLU A 92 -14.62 -10.30 -5.92
N ASP A 93 -15.20 -11.31 -6.59
CA ASP A 93 -16.09 -11.10 -7.73
C ASP A 93 -17.26 -10.21 -7.32
N ALA A 94 -17.57 -9.22 -8.13
CA ALA A 94 -18.69 -8.33 -7.92
C ALA A 94 -19.87 -8.76 -8.81
N ASP A 95 -21.05 -8.93 -8.23
CA ASP A 95 -22.30 -9.22 -8.98
C ASP A 95 -22.83 -8.01 -9.77
N SER A 96 -22.05 -6.92 -9.88
CA SER A 96 -22.51 -5.60 -10.35
C SER A 96 -22.16 -5.37 -11.83
N PHE A 97 -23.04 -4.67 -12.54
CA PHE A 97 -22.89 -4.33 -13.96
C PHE A 97 -21.77 -3.30 -14.24
N MET A 98 -21.16 -2.73 -13.19
CA MET A 98 -20.22 -1.61 -13.27
C MET A 98 -18.83 -1.93 -12.71
N ASP A 99 -18.73 -2.84 -11.74
CA ASP A 99 -17.46 -3.21 -11.10
C ASP A 99 -17.18 -4.68 -11.39
N THR A 100 -15.97 -5.02 -11.85
CA THR A 100 -15.63 -6.44 -12.09
C THR A 100 -15.19 -7.11 -10.79
N HIS A 101 -14.37 -6.42 -9.98
CA HIS A 101 -13.95 -6.89 -8.66
C HIS A 101 -13.87 -5.73 -7.68
N HIS A 102 -14.23 -6.00 -6.43
CA HIS A 102 -14.09 -5.05 -5.33
C HIS A 102 -13.77 -5.77 -4.03
N GLY A 103 -13.43 -5.01 -2.99
CA GLY A 103 -13.48 -5.56 -1.64
C GLY A 103 -12.84 -4.68 -0.58
N PRO A 104 -13.01 -5.08 0.69
CA PRO A 104 -12.55 -4.29 1.82
C PRO A 104 -11.02 -4.35 1.97
N GLY A 105 -10.47 -3.25 2.50
CA GLY A 105 -9.06 -3.09 2.76
C GLY A 105 -8.76 -2.26 4.00
N THR A 106 -7.50 -2.34 4.42
CA THR A 106 -6.89 -1.58 5.51
C THR A 106 -5.62 -0.93 5.04
N MET A 107 -5.39 0.31 5.46
CA MET A 107 -4.22 1.09 5.16
C MET A 107 -3.53 1.53 6.44
N ILE A 108 -2.22 1.31 6.53
CA ILE A 108 -1.38 1.76 7.64
C ILE A 108 -0.44 2.80 7.07
N ILE A 109 -0.68 4.06 7.40
CA ILE A 109 0.22 5.16 7.02
C ILE A 109 1.33 5.26 8.07
N LEU A 110 2.58 5.22 7.64
CA LEU A 110 3.71 5.28 8.56
C LEU A 110 3.76 6.65 9.24
N GLY A 111 3.83 6.65 10.57
CA GLY A 111 3.75 7.86 11.39
C GLY A 111 2.35 8.10 11.97
N GLU A 112 1.32 7.42 11.47
CA GLU A 112 0.00 7.43 12.07
C GLU A 112 -0.16 6.32 13.12
N GLY A 113 -0.85 6.64 14.21
CA GLY A 113 -1.22 5.66 15.24
C GLY A 113 -2.51 4.89 14.91
N ILE A 114 -3.14 5.15 13.77
CA ILE A 114 -4.47 4.65 13.41
C ILE A 114 -4.39 3.91 12.08
N THR A 115 -4.98 2.72 12.02
CA THR A 115 -5.21 2.00 10.75
C THR A 115 -6.49 2.52 10.10
N ARG A 116 -6.41 2.94 8.84
CA ARG A 116 -7.56 3.39 8.07
C ARG A 116 -8.23 2.21 7.35
N THR A 117 -9.52 2.30 7.13
CA THR A 117 -10.28 1.34 6.32
C THR A 117 -10.62 1.93 4.97
N PHE A 118 -10.53 1.13 3.92
CA PHE A 118 -10.91 1.53 2.56
C PHE A 118 -11.60 0.40 1.82
N ARG A 119 -12.13 0.70 0.64
CA ARG A 119 -12.64 -0.27 -0.32
C ARG A 119 -11.84 -0.16 -1.61
N ALA A 120 -11.28 -1.28 -2.05
CA ALA A 120 -10.74 -1.43 -3.40
C ALA A 120 -11.92 -1.52 -4.37
N ILE A 121 -11.91 -0.68 -5.40
CA ILE A 121 -12.98 -0.58 -6.41
C ILE A 121 -12.40 -0.56 -7.83
N ASN A 122 -13.27 -0.80 -8.81
CA ASN A 122 -12.97 -0.63 -10.24
C ASN A 122 -11.72 -1.37 -10.72
N TRP A 123 -11.46 -2.59 -10.22
CA TRP A 123 -10.37 -3.38 -10.78
C TRP A 123 -10.74 -3.86 -12.18
N GLU A 124 -10.08 -3.29 -13.20
CA GLU A 124 -10.30 -3.62 -14.60
C GLU A 124 -8.96 -3.91 -15.28
N SER A 125 -8.88 -5.04 -16.00
CA SER A 125 -7.74 -5.37 -16.85
C SER A 125 -8.05 -5.01 -18.29
N HIS A 126 -7.22 -4.18 -18.90
CA HIS A 126 -7.38 -3.77 -20.29
C HIS A 126 -6.62 -4.71 -21.25
N PRO A 127 -7.05 -4.78 -22.53
CA PRO A 127 -6.39 -5.60 -23.54
C PRO A 127 -4.92 -5.23 -23.83
N ASP A 128 -4.50 -4.01 -23.49
CA ASP A 128 -3.12 -3.53 -23.61
C ASP A 128 -2.21 -3.99 -22.48
N GLY A 129 -2.74 -4.76 -21.52
CA GLY A 129 -2.02 -5.26 -20.35
C GLY A 129 -1.95 -4.27 -19.18
N SER A 130 -2.56 -3.09 -19.32
CA SER A 130 -2.72 -2.16 -18.20
C SER A 130 -3.86 -2.56 -17.29
N ILE A 131 -3.79 -2.16 -16.02
CA ILE A 131 -4.84 -2.39 -15.03
C ILE A 131 -5.23 -1.06 -14.42
N ARG A 132 -6.54 -0.83 -14.29
CA ARG A 132 -7.09 0.30 -13.54
C ARG A 132 -7.64 -0.19 -12.21
N PHE A 133 -7.45 0.61 -11.18
CA PHE A 133 -7.81 0.28 -9.80
C PHE A 133 -8.04 1.57 -9.01
N GLY A 134 -9.10 1.63 -8.23
CA GLY A 134 -9.42 2.77 -7.37
C GLY A 134 -9.42 2.39 -5.88
N ILE A 135 -9.16 3.40 -5.04
CA ILE A 135 -9.27 3.29 -3.58
C ILE A 135 -10.31 4.29 -3.10
N ASP A 136 -11.36 3.77 -2.47
CA ASP A 136 -12.37 4.56 -1.78
C ASP A 136 -12.14 4.46 -0.26
N ALA A 137 -11.52 5.46 0.34
CA ALA A 137 -11.19 5.48 1.77
C ALA A 137 -12.03 6.49 2.55
N THR A 138 -12.47 6.08 3.73
CA THR A 138 -13.24 6.92 4.67
C THR A 138 -12.42 7.16 5.95
N PRO A 139 -12.39 8.38 6.54
CA PRO A 139 -12.97 9.64 6.02
C PRO A 139 -12.06 10.31 4.96
N ASP A 140 -12.69 10.71 3.85
CA ASP A 140 -12.21 11.58 2.77
C ASP A 140 -10.73 11.50 2.37
N VAL A 141 -10.27 10.29 2.01
CA VAL A 141 -9.08 10.15 1.16
C VAL A 141 -9.50 9.40 -0.08
N VAL A 142 -10.01 10.13 -1.08
CA VAL A 142 -10.13 9.59 -2.43
C VAL A 142 -8.70 9.47 -2.95
N LEU A 143 -8.08 8.32 -2.72
CA LEU A 143 -6.85 8.01 -3.44
C LEU A 143 -7.27 7.68 -4.87
N SER A 144 -6.95 8.64 -5.74
CA SER A 144 -7.14 8.67 -7.18
C SER A 144 -7.05 7.31 -7.85
N GLU A 145 -7.73 7.18 -8.98
CA GLU A 145 -7.62 6.01 -9.85
C GLU A 145 -6.15 5.79 -10.27
N PHE A 146 -5.65 4.59 -10.05
CA PHE A 146 -4.31 4.17 -10.41
C PHE A 146 -4.32 3.50 -11.78
N SER A 147 -3.31 3.81 -12.59
CA SER A 147 -2.95 3.04 -13.77
C SER A 147 -1.74 2.17 -13.43
N CYS A 148 -1.87 0.87 -13.66
CA CYS A 148 -0.88 -0.12 -13.26
C CYS A 148 -0.33 -0.90 -14.45
N GLU A 149 0.97 -1.21 -14.38
CA GLU A 149 1.65 -2.15 -15.26
C GLU A 149 1.94 -3.43 -14.47
N ALA A 150 1.68 -4.59 -15.10
CA ALA A 150 1.93 -5.90 -14.49
C ALA A 150 3.27 -6.47 -14.95
N ASP A 151 4.11 -6.87 -13.99
CA ASP A 151 5.28 -7.72 -14.19
C ASP A 151 5.10 -9.01 -13.38
N GLY A 152 4.59 -10.06 -14.05
CA GLY A 152 4.15 -11.29 -13.40
C GLY A 152 3.00 -11.04 -12.41
N ASN A 153 3.25 -11.29 -11.13
CA ASN A 153 2.29 -11.09 -10.04
C ASN A 153 2.51 -9.77 -9.27
N ILE A 154 3.36 -8.89 -9.78
CA ILE A 154 3.62 -7.58 -9.17
C ILE A 154 3.00 -6.52 -10.06
N LEU A 155 2.22 -5.62 -9.46
CA LEU A 155 1.68 -4.45 -10.13
C LEU A 155 2.43 -3.22 -9.68
N THR A 156 2.88 -2.41 -10.63
CA THR A 156 3.42 -1.07 -10.37
C THR A 156 2.44 -0.05 -10.90
N CYS A 157 1.88 0.73 -9.99
CA CYS A 157 0.77 1.63 -10.19
C CYS A 157 1.20 3.08 -9.98
N LYS A 158 0.63 3.99 -10.78
CA LYS A 158 0.85 5.43 -10.66
C LYS A 158 -0.47 6.18 -10.82
N THR A 159 -0.60 7.30 -10.12
CA THR A 159 -1.69 8.26 -10.35
C THR A 159 -1.37 9.15 -11.54
N GLY A 160 -2.40 9.54 -12.30
CA GLY A 160 -2.28 10.50 -13.41
C GLY A 160 -2.28 11.98 -12.98
N ASP A 161 -2.41 12.22 -11.67
CA ASP A 161 -2.59 13.53 -11.03
C ASP A 161 -1.25 14.14 -10.54
N PRO A 162 -1.20 15.46 -10.22
CA PRO A 162 0.03 16.16 -9.84
C PRO A 162 0.64 15.72 -8.49
N LEU A 163 -0.06 14.85 -7.75
CA LEU A 163 0.47 14.14 -6.60
C LEU A 163 1.01 12.80 -7.12
N GLU A 164 2.33 12.71 -7.35
CA GLU A 164 2.98 11.48 -7.81
C GLU A 164 2.90 10.40 -6.71
N HIS A 165 1.79 9.68 -6.64
CA HIS A 165 1.66 8.50 -5.81
C HIS A 165 2.12 7.28 -6.61
N ARG A 166 2.96 6.46 -5.97
CA ARG A 166 3.43 5.20 -6.55
C ARG A 166 2.99 4.06 -5.65
N LEU A 167 2.30 3.10 -6.23
CA LEU A 167 1.79 1.95 -5.50
C LEU A 167 2.39 0.68 -6.10
N THR A 168 2.95 -0.19 -5.28
CA THR A 168 3.40 -1.52 -5.71
C THR A 168 2.55 -2.57 -5.02
N LEU A 169 1.79 -3.37 -5.78
CA LEU A 169 0.92 -4.43 -5.27
C LEU A 169 1.48 -5.81 -5.60
N ARG A 170 1.24 -6.77 -4.71
CA ARG A 170 1.47 -8.20 -4.97
C ARG A 170 0.45 -9.05 -4.20
N PRO A 171 0.14 -10.27 -4.65
CA PRO A 171 -0.52 -11.26 -3.83
C PRO A 171 0.31 -11.51 -2.56
N GLY A 172 -0.35 -11.60 -1.42
CA GLY A 172 0.35 -11.83 -0.16
C GLY A 172 -0.57 -12.12 1.01
N THR A 173 0.03 -12.65 2.07
CA THR A 173 -0.63 -13.02 3.32
C THR A 173 -0.42 -11.98 4.42
N ASP A 174 -1.01 -12.19 5.59
CA ASP A 174 -0.75 -11.38 6.80
C ASP A 174 0.73 -11.38 7.21
N ALA A 175 1.42 -12.51 7.05
CA ALA A 175 2.85 -12.58 7.33
C ALA A 175 3.65 -11.72 6.34
N ASP A 176 3.24 -11.69 5.07
CA ASP A 176 3.84 -10.83 4.06
C ASP A 176 3.59 -9.34 4.33
N ALA A 177 2.38 -8.99 4.79
CA ALA A 177 2.02 -7.62 5.15
C ALA A 177 2.87 -7.11 6.32
N ASN A 178 3.03 -7.93 7.37
CA ASN A 178 3.87 -7.57 8.52
C ASN A 178 5.36 -7.48 8.14
N ALA A 179 5.85 -8.38 7.28
CA ALA A 179 7.21 -8.30 6.77
C ALA A 179 7.44 -7.06 5.89
N LEU A 180 6.43 -6.66 5.10
CA LEU A 180 6.47 -5.44 4.32
C LEU A 180 6.48 -4.21 5.21
N LEU A 181 5.61 -4.15 6.23
CA LEU A 181 5.57 -3.06 7.20
C LEU A 181 6.93 -2.85 7.86
N HIS A 182 7.55 -3.90 8.39
CA HIS A 182 8.88 -3.81 9.00
C HIS A 182 9.97 -3.33 8.03
N ARG A 183 9.90 -3.73 6.76
CA ARG A 183 10.85 -3.28 5.73
C ARG A 183 10.69 -1.79 5.46
N VAL A 184 9.45 -1.33 5.27
CA VAL A 184 9.15 0.06 4.95
C VAL A 184 9.45 0.97 6.15
N GLU A 185 9.21 0.52 7.38
CA GLU A 185 9.65 1.20 8.61
C GLU A 185 11.17 1.39 8.64
N GLN A 186 11.94 0.36 8.28
CA GLN A 186 13.40 0.45 8.20
C GLN A 186 13.86 1.39 7.08
N GLN A 187 13.18 1.39 5.93
CA GLN A 187 13.49 2.31 4.83
C GLN A 187 13.21 3.76 5.26
N ALA A 188 12.04 4.03 5.83
CA ALA A 188 11.66 5.35 6.34
C ALA A 188 12.64 5.87 7.41
N ALA A 189 13.15 5.00 8.29
CA ALA A 189 14.16 5.36 9.28
C ALA A 189 15.53 5.75 8.68
N ASN A 190 15.82 5.30 7.45
CA ASN A 190 17.07 5.58 6.74
C ASN A 190 16.94 6.74 5.73
N GLU A 191 15.74 7.26 5.51
CA GLU A 191 15.55 8.43 4.65
C GLU A 191 16.05 9.70 5.33
N PRO A 192 16.67 10.63 4.58
CA PRO A 192 17.00 11.93 5.12
C PRO A 192 15.72 12.63 5.59
N SER A 193 15.71 13.08 6.85
CA SER A 193 14.63 13.89 7.39
C SER A 193 14.40 15.09 6.47
N LEU A 194 13.14 15.30 6.07
CA LEU A 194 12.79 16.55 5.41
C LEU A 194 13.19 17.71 6.32
N PRO A 195 13.70 18.82 5.76
CA PRO A 195 13.65 20.06 6.52
C PRO A 195 12.21 20.23 7.01
N PRO A 196 12.01 20.65 8.27
CA PRO A 196 10.66 20.93 8.76
C PRO A 196 9.95 21.77 7.71
N LEU A 197 8.73 21.37 7.34
CA LEU A 197 7.88 22.12 6.41
C LEU A 197 8.00 23.57 6.85
N ALA A 198 8.58 24.43 6.00
CA ALA A 198 8.64 25.85 6.28
C ALA A 198 7.22 26.22 6.69
N THR A 199 7.07 26.72 7.91
CA THR A 199 5.79 27.00 8.55
C THR A 199 4.86 27.51 7.47
N ALA A 200 3.76 26.79 7.19
CA ALA A 200 2.80 27.22 6.18
C ALA A 200 2.61 28.73 6.37
N PRO A 201 2.79 29.55 5.31
CA PRO A 201 2.72 31.00 5.46
C PRO A 201 1.46 31.30 6.23
N SER A 202 1.63 32.00 7.35
CA SER A 202 0.50 32.28 8.23
C SER A 202 -0.58 33.00 7.43
N VAL A 203 -1.85 32.95 7.86
CA VAL A 203 -2.92 33.75 7.23
C VAL A 203 -2.47 35.23 7.11
N SER A 204 -1.72 35.72 8.10
CA SER A 204 -1.12 37.05 8.06
C SER A 204 -0.01 37.25 7.02
N ASP A 205 0.72 36.20 6.62
CA ASP A 205 1.69 36.29 5.52
C ASP A 205 0.97 36.27 4.16
N PHE A 206 -0.15 35.56 4.06
CA PHE A 206 -1.00 35.57 2.86
C PHE A 206 -1.71 36.91 2.67
N GLU A 207 -2.26 37.49 3.75
CA GLU A 207 -2.84 38.84 3.74
C GLU A 207 -1.80 39.92 3.38
N ARG A 208 -0.55 39.78 3.86
CA ARG A 208 0.53 40.70 3.48
C ARG A 208 0.89 40.58 2.00
N GLU A 209 0.91 39.38 1.44
CA GLU A 209 1.24 39.19 0.02
C GLU A 209 0.10 39.67 -0.89
N LEU A 210 -1.17 39.45 -0.49
CA LEU A 210 -2.33 39.96 -1.20
C LEU A 210 -2.32 41.50 -1.26
N HIS A 211 -2.06 42.17 -0.12
CA HIS A 211 -1.92 43.63 -0.09
C HIS A 211 -0.70 44.14 -0.85
N ARG A 212 0.37 43.36 -0.95
CA ARG A 212 1.54 43.71 -1.78
C ARG A 212 1.18 43.70 -3.27
N GLN A 213 0.44 42.69 -3.72
CA GLN A 213 -0.04 42.61 -5.10
C GLN A 213 -1.01 43.74 -5.44
N GLU A 214 -1.98 44.04 -4.56
CA GLU A 214 -2.89 45.18 -4.76
C GLU A 214 -2.13 46.52 -4.90
N GLN A 215 -1.04 46.72 -4.15
CA GLN A 215 -0.22 47.93 -4.25
C GLN A 215 0.65 47.98 -5.52
N GLU A 216 1.04 46.83 -6.07
CA GLU A 216 1.80 46.74 -7.32
C GLU A 216 0.88 47.04 -8.52
N ASP A 217 -0.35 46.53 -8.51
CA ASP A 217 -1.36 46.81 -9.54
C ASP A 217 -1.75 48.31 -9.57
N ASP A 218 -1.94 48.92 -8.39
CA ASP A 218 -2.21 50.37 -8.27
C ASP A 218 -1.03 51.25 -8.74
N GLN A 219 0.22 50.76 -8.67
CA GLN A 219 1.40 51.47 -9.17
C GLN A 219 1.58 51.34 -10.68
N GLU A 220 1.17 50.23 -11.29
CA GLU A 220 1.16 50.09 -12.74
C GLU A 220 0.09 50.99 -13.38
N GLU A 221 -1.11 51.10 -12.79
CA GLU A 221 -2.15 52.02 -13.29
C GLU A 221 -1.71 53.50 -13.24
N GLN A 222 -0.94 53.91 -12.23
CA GLN A 222 -0.43 55.30 -12.14
C GLN A 222 0.74 55.59 -13.10
N ASN A 223 1.43 54.57 -13.61
CA ASN A 223 2.51 54.75 -14.59
C ASN A 223 1.99 54.77 -16.03
N GLU A 224 0.83 54.18 -16.31
CA GLU A 224 0.20 54.27 -17.64
C GLU A 224 -0.36 55.68 -17.91
N ASP A 225 -0.87 56.38 -16.89
CA ASP A 225 -1.46 57.71 -17.07
C ASP A 225 -0.43 58.85 -17.23
N ASN A 226 0.83 58.64 -16.81
CA ASN A 226 1.92 59.62 -17.02
C ASN A 226 2.58 59.54 -18.41
N SER A 227 2.26 58.51 -19.21
CA SER A 227 2.82 58.35 -20.56
C SER A 227 2.06 59.14 -21.64
N ALA A 228 0.92 59.77 -21.30
CA ALA A 228 0.06 60.48 -22.25
C ALA A 228 0.36 62.00 -22.41
N ALA A 229 1.42 62.55 -21.79
CA ALA A 229 1.74 63.97 -21.87
C ALA A 229 3.15 64.24 -22.44
N SER A 230 3.36 64.00 -23.73
CA SER A 230 4.49 64.57 -24.50
C SER A 230 3.98 65.58 -25.53
N PRO A 231 4.27 66.89 -25.38
CA PRO A 231 3.91 67.88 -26.38
C PRO A 231 4.91 67.83 -27.56
N HIS A 232 4.37 67.60 -28.76
CA HIS A 232 5.07 67.78 -30.03
C HIS A 232 5.58 69.22 -30.17
N HIS A 233 6.89 69.43 -30.07
CA HIS A 233 7.54 70.66 -30.52
C HIS A 233 8.17 70.42 -31.90
N ALA A 234 7.41 70.78 -32.95
CA ALA A 234 7.90 70.85 -34.31
C ALA A 234 8.74 72.13 -34.49
N GLN A 235 10.06 71.99 -34.65
CA GLN A 235 10.93 73.07 -35.13
C GLN A 235 11.06 73.02 -36.65
N THR A 236 10.42 73.97 -37.33
CA THR A 236 10.58 74.23 -38.76
C THR A 236 11.86 75.03 -38.99
N LYS A 237 12.83 74.44 -39.72
CA LYS A 237 14.11 75.05 -40.07
C LYS A 237 14.00 75.77 -41.42
N HIS A 238 13.94 77.10 -41.42
CA HIS A 238 14.06 77.92 -42.63
C HIS A 238 15.51 77.88 -43.16
N ARG A 239 15.64 77.63 -44.46
CA ARG A 239 16.89 77.80 -45.24
C ARG A 239 16.64 78.94 -46.25
N PRO A 240 17.47 80.00 -46.31
CA PRO A 240 17.32 81.04 -47.30
C PRO A 240 18.10 80.70 -48.58
N HIS A 241 17.54 81.13 -49.71
CA HIS A 241 18.23 81.43 -50.96
C HIS A 241 17.91 82.88 -51.32
#